data_AF-A0A521WNS0-F1
#
_entry.id   AF-A0A521WNS0-F1
#
_cell.length_a   1.000
_cell.length_b   1.000
_cell.length_c   1.000
_cell.angle_alpha   90.00
_cell.angle_beta   90.00
_cell.angle_gamma   90.00
#
_symmetry.space_group_name_H-M   'P 1'
#
loop_
_entity.id
_entity.type
_entity.pdbx_description
1 polymer ?
#
loop_
_entity_poly.entity_id
_entity_poly.type
_entity_poly.pdbx_seq_one_letter_code
_entity_poly.pdbx_strand_id
1 'polypeptide(L)'
;MTHNAALLDTSFFLRFLNDSDPLYKNADGYFRYFLQKDIVMMISTISVAEYCVGGDVHELPLKNLQILPFNLGHGKRAGEFAKIIFQHKNKLKIKERNIIPNDTKLFAQADSEFQIEFYLSSDIESLKIYNLLKQYSQPKFQFIDLNISYSETFGILDLK
;
A
#
# COMPACT_ATOMS: atom_id res chain seq x y z
N MET A 1 -8.06 -12.75 17.72
CA MET A 1 -8.81 -11.75 16.95
C MET A 1 -8.13 -11.68 15.59
N THR A 2 -8.84 -12.00 14.52
CA THR A 2 -8.28 -12.06 13.16
C THR A 2 -7.88 -10.65 12.71
N HIS A 3 -6.57 -10.47 12.49
CA HIS A 3 -5.95 -9.22 12.08
C HIS A 3 -6.05 -9.08 10.56
N ASN A 4 -7.13 -8.48 10.04
CA ASN A 4 -7.37 -8.45 8.59
C ASN A 4 -7.69 -7.02 8.13
N ALA A 5 -6.66 -6.18 7.99
CA ALA A 5 -6.76 -4.88 7.33
C ALA A 5 -5.82 -4.78 6.13
N ALA A 6 -6.20 -3.99 5.14
CA ALA A 6 -5.42 -3.67 3.96
C ALA A 6 -5.15 -2.17 3.91
N LEU A 7 -3.88 -1.76 3.88
CA LEU A 7 -3.48 -0.40 3.57
C LEU A 7 -3.44 -0.21 2.05
N LEU A 8 -4.27 0.70 1.56
CA LEU A 8 -4.39 1.03 0.15
C LEU A 8 -3.60 2.31 -0.11
N ASP A 9 -2.69 2.29 -1.08
CA ASP A 9 -1.89 3.47 -1.42
C ASP A 9 -2.55 4.36 -2.47
N THR A 10 -1.89 5.48 -2.80
CA THR A 10 -2.39 6.45 -3.78
C THR A 10 -2.56 5.82 -5.15
N SER A 11 -1.65 4.91 -5.53
CA SER A 11 -1.71 4.25 -6.82
C SER A 11 -3.00 3.43 -6.92
N PHE A 12 -3.42 2.72 -5.87
CA PHE A 12 -4.70 2.00 -5.86
C PHE A 12 -5.87 2.94 -6.19
N PHE A 13 -5.99 4.07 -5.49
CA PHE A 13 -7.11 5.00 -5.67
C PHE A 13 -7.13 5.64 -7.06
N LEU A 14 -5.97 5.95 -7.63
CA LEU A 14 -5.89 6.49 -9.00
C LEU A 14 -6.45 5.51 -10.06
N ARG A 15 -6.34 4.20 -9.85
CA ARG A 15 -6.91 3.19 -10.77
C ARG A 15 -8.35 2.87 -10.41
N PHE A 16 -8.70 2.83 -9.12
CA PHE A 16 -10.06 2.57 -8.67
C PHE A 16 -11.05 3.67 -9.10
N LEU A 17 -10.62 4.93 -9.13
CA LEU A 17 -11.48 6.07 -9.48
C LEU A 17 -11.50 6.40 -10.97
N ASN A 18 -10.81 5.61 -11.80
CA ASN A 18 -10.75 5.80 -13.25
C ASN A 18 -11.16 4.50 -13.96
N ASP A 19 -12.42 4.40 -14.39
CA ASP A 19 -12.99 3.21 -15.04
C ASP A 19 -12.34 2.86 -16.39
N SER A 20 -11.65 3.83 -16.99
CA SER A 20 -10.91 3.67 -18.24
C SER A 20 -9.49 3.15 -18.02
N ASP A 21 -9.00 3.09 -16.78
CA ASP A 21 -7.70 2.52 -16.46
C ASP A 21 -7.71 0.99 -16.64
N PRO A 22 -6.69 0.39 -17.29
CA PRO A 22 -6.62 -1.06 -17.47
C PRO A 22 -6.71 -1.88 -16.16
N LEU A 23 -6.27 -1.31 -15.04
CA LEU A 23 -6.28 -1.96 -13.73
C LEU A 23 -7.56 -1.67 -12.92
N TYR A 24 -8.49 -0.87 -13.43
CA TYR A 24 -9.76 -0.58 -12.74
C TYR A 24 -10.48 -1.85 -12.30
N LYS A 25 -10.59 -2.85 -13.18
CA LYS A 25 -11.25 -4.13 -12.87
C LYS A 25 -10.61 -4.87 -11.71
N ASN A 26 -9.28 -4.82 -11.61
CA ASN A 26 -8.58 -5.41 -10.47
C ASN A 26 -8.87 -4.61 -9.20
N ALA A 27 -8.82 -3.28 -9.26
CA ALA A 27 -9.07 -2.40 -8.12
C ALA A 27 -10.51 -2.55 -7.58
N ASP A 28 -11.50 -2.54 -8.46
CA ASP A 28 -12.91 -2.81 -8.12
C ASP A 28 -13.08 -4.22 -7.53
N GLY A 29 -12.40 -5.22 -8.09
CA GLY A 29 -12.39 -6.59 -7.57
C GLY A 29 -11.86 -6.68 -6.14
N TYR A 30 -10.70 -6.07 -5.84
CA TYR A 30 -10.15 -6.02 -4.49
C TYR A 30 -11.07 -5.26 -3.52
N PHE A 31 -11.60 -4.11 -3.94
CA PHE A 31 -12.48 -3.30 -3.10
C PHE A 31 -13.73 -4.10 -2.69
N ARG A 32 -14.39 -4.78 -3.65
CA ARG A 32 -15.54 -5.64 -3.37
C ARG A 32 -15.18 -6.84 -2.53
N TYR A 33 -14.06 -7.49 -2.82
CA TYR A 33 -13.59 -8.64 -2.05
C TYR A 33 -13.33 -8.27 -0.58
N PHE A 34 -12.65 -7.15 -0.33
CA PHE A 34 -12.37 -6.68 1.03
C PHE A 34 -13.66 -6.35 1.78
N LEU A 35 -14.64 -5.71 1.13
CA LEU A 35 -15.96 -5.50 1.71
C LEU A 35 -16.68 -6.81 2.04
N GLN A 36 -16.68 -7.78 1.13
CA GLN A 36 -17.35 -9.08 1.33
C GLN A 36 -16.71 -9.96 2.42
N LYS A 37 -15.42 -9.77 2.68
CA LYS A 37 -14.65 -10.52 3.68
C LYS A 37 -14.44 -9.77 4.98
N ASP A 38 -15.10 -8.63 5.15
CA ASP A 38 -14.94 -7.74 6.30
C ASP A 38 -13.46 -7.39 6.57
N ILE A 39 -12.66 -7.27 5.51
CA ILE A 39 -11.28 -6.81 5.58
C ILE A 39 -11.31 -5.29 5.64
N VAL A 40 -10.78 -4.73 6.73
CA VAL A 40 -10.78 -3.29 6.95
C VAL A 40 -9.87 -2.62 5.92
N MET A 41 -10.42 -1.72 5.12
CA MET A 41 -9.64 -0.92 4.18
C MET A 41 -9.16 0.36 4.87
N MET A 42 -7.87 0.63 4.77
CA MET A 42 -7.23 1.81 5.33
C MET A 42 -6.62 2.69 4.27
N ILE A 43 -6.59 3.99 4.53
CA ILE A 43 -5.88 4.98 3.72
C ILE A 43 -4.99 5.84 4.61
N SER A 44 -3.73 6.00 4.20
CA SER A 44 -2.79 6.89 4.90
C SER A 44 -3.12 8.35 4.61
N THR A 45 -2.93 9.23 5.60
CA THR A 45 -2.94 10.69 5.35
C THR A 45 -1.86 11.13 4.36
N ILE A 46 -0.78 10.35 4.19
CA ILE A 46 0.24 10.58 3.15
C ILE A 46 -0.37 10.31 1.77
N SER A 47 -1.08 9.20 1.61
CA SER A 47 -1.75 8.86 0.34
C SER A 47 -2.86 9.84 -0.01
N VAL A 48 -3.61 10.31 0.99
CA VAL A 48 -4.58 11.41 0.80
C VAL A 48 -3.88 12.66 0.26
N ALA A 49 -2.75 13.06 0.85
CA ALA A 49 -2.01 14.23 0.41
C ALA A 49 -1.47 14.08 -1.02
N GLU A 50 -0.98 12.89 -1.40
CA GLU A 50 -0.55 12.61 -2.77
C GLU A 50 -1.71 12.64 -3.77
N TYR A 51 -2.85 12.05 -3.42
CA TYR A 51 -4.05 12.09 -4.24
C TYR A 51 -4.50 13.54 -4.52
N CYS A 52 -4.54 14.36 -3.47
CA CYS A 52 -4.99 15.76 -3.53
C CYS A 52 -4.05 16.69 -4.32
N VAL A 53 -2.92 16.19 -4.86
CA VAL A 53 -2.09 16.95 -5.82
C VAL A 53 -2.85 17.16 -7.14
N GLY A 54 -3.70 16.22 -7.53
CA GLY A 54 -4.45 16.27 -8.79
C GLY A 54 -5.95 15.99 -8.66
N GLY A 55 -6.42 15.42 -7.56
CA GLY A 55 -7.84 15.16 -7.29
C GLY A 55 -8.35 15.90 -6.06
N ASP A 56 -9.59 15.59 -5.66
CA ASP A 56 -10.23 16.15 -4.47
C ASP A 56 -10.52 15.06 -3.43
N VAL A 57 -10.33 15.37 -2.14
CA VAL A 57 -10.55 14.42 -1.04
C VAL A 57 -11.99 13.85 -1.01
N HIS A 58 -12.97 14.57 -1.54
CA HIS A 58 -14.37 14.15 -1.64
C HIS A 58 -14.60 13.06 -2.70
N GLU A 59 -13.66 12.83 -3.61
CA GLU A 59 -13.72 11.75 -4.60
C GLU A 59 -13.36 10.38 -3.99
N LEU A 60 -12.61 10.38 -2.87
CA LEU A 60 -12.23 9.15 -2.18
C LEU A 60 -13.45 8.52 -1.47
N PRO A 61 -13.56 7.17 -1.44
CA PRO A 61 -14.68 6.47 -0.81
C PRO A 61 -14.53 6.44 0.73
N LEU A 62 -14.40 7.60 1.38
CA LEU A 62 -14.05 7.75 2.80
C LEU A 62 -15.03 7.05 3.76
N LYS A 63 -16.28 6.81 3.34
CA LYS A 63 -17.26 6.05 4.13
C LYS A 63 -16.87 4.58 4.31
N ASN A 64 -16.05 4.04 3.43
CA ASN A 64 -15.57 2.65 3.44
C ASN A 64 -14.10 2.54 3.88
N LEU A 65 -13.46 3.65 4.24
CA LEU A 65 -12.03 3.70 4.56
C LEU A 65 -11.81 4.16 6.01
N GLN A 66 -10.89 3.50 6.70
CA GLN A 66 -10.32 4.03 7.94
C GLN A 66 -9.11 4.90 7.61
N ILE A 67 -9.13 6.16 8.06
CA ILE A 67 -8.01 7.09 7.87
C ILE A 67 -6.93 6.77 8.90
N LEU A 68 -5.69 6.59 8.43
CA LEU A 68 -4.51 6.31 9.24
C LEU A 68 -3.53 7.50 9.23
N PRO A 69 -3.51 8.33 10.29
CA PRO A 69 -2.54 9.41 10.44
C PRO A 69 -1.11 8.91 10.55
N PHE A 70 -0.15 9.67 10.01
CA PHE A 70 1.28 9.39 10.19
C PHE A 70 1.78 9.94 11.53
N ASN A 71 2.16 9.05 12.45
CA ASN A 71 2.54 9.39 13.83
C ASN A 71 4.05 9.18 14.13
N LEU A 72 4.45 9.42 15.38
CA LEU A 72 5.84 9.28 15.83
C LEU A 72 6.39 7.85 15.67
N GLY A 73 5.57 6.83 15.95
CA GLY A 73 5.96 5.43 15.80
C GLY A 73 6.24 5.08 14.34
N HIS A 74 5.38 5.53 13.44
CA HIS A 74 5.60 5.40 11.98
C HIS A 74 6.86 6.13 11.55
N GLY A 75 7.12 7.33 12.08
CA GLY A 75 8.33 8.11 11.81
C GLY A 75 9.62 7.36 12.19
N LYS A 76 9.65 6.78 13.38
CA LYS A 76 10.79 5.95 13.83
C LYS A 76 11.02 4.77 12.89
N ARG A 77 9.96 4.02 12.58
CA ARG A 77 10.05 2.83 11.73
C ARG A 77 10.43 3.18 10.28
N ALA A 78 9.94 4.29 9.76
CA ALA A 78 10.34 4.79 8.43
C ALA A 78 11.83 5.13 8.38
N GLY A 79 12.40 5.69 9.45
CA GLY A 79 13.84 5.93 9.55
C GLY A 79 14.67 4.63 9.55
N GLU A 80 14.19 3.59 10.22
CA GLU A 80 14.82 2.26 10.20
C GLU A 80 14.81 1.64 8.81
N PHE A 81 13.67 1.66 8.12
CA PHE A 81 13.56 1.20 6.73
C PHE A 81 14.43 2.02 5.78
N ALA A 82 14.42 3.35 5.90
CA ALA A 82 15.25 4.23 5.08
C ALA A 82 16.74 3.92 5.25
N LYS A 83 17.20 3.66 6.48
CA LYS A 83 18.59 3.28 6.75
C LYS A 83 18.97 2.01 5.99
N ILE A 84 18.12 0.98 6.01
CA ILE A 84 18.36 -0.28 5.27
C ILE A 84 18.40 -0.02 3.77
N ILE A 85 17.44 0.74 3.24
CA ILE A 85 17.38 1.08 1.81
C ILE A 85 18.65 1.83 1.40
N PHE A 86 19.08 2.81 2.19
CA PHE A 86 20.26 3.63 1.88
C PHE A 86 21.56 2.83 1.92
N GLN A 87 21.72 1.91 2.87
CA GLN A 87 22.87 1.00 2.93
C GLN A 87 22.97 0.07 1.71
N HIS A 88 21.84 -0.18 1.03
CA HIS A 88 21.76 -1.10 -0.10
C HIS A 88 21.39 -0.44 -1.44
N LYS A 89 21.38 0.91 -1.51
CA LYS A 89 21.02 1.72 -2.70
C LYS A 89 21.76 1.30 -3.97
N ASN A 90 23.04 0.91 -3.85
CA ASN A 90 23.88 0.46 -4.97
C ASN A 90 23.34 -0.80 -5.66
N LYS A 91 22.58 -1.66 -4.95
CA LYS A 91 21.96 -2.86 -5.52
C LYS A 91 20.74 -2.55 -6.39
N LEU A 92 20.09 -1.40 -6.19
CA LEU A 92 18.82 -1.06 -6.84
C LEU A 92 18.95 0.09 -7.86
N LYS A 93 20.15 0.66 -8.09
CA LYS A 93 20.37 1.85 -8.94
C LYS A 93 19.40 3.00 -8.61
N ILE A 94 19.01 3.14 -7.35
CA ILE A 94 18.07 4.18 -6.91
C ILE A 94 18.78 5.54 -6.97
N LYS A 95 18.19 6.52 -7.65
CA LYS A 95 18.71 7.90 -7.71
C LYS A 95 18.96 8.43 -6.29
N GLU A 96 20.07 9.15 -6.11
CA GLU A 96 20.40 9.81 -4.84
C GLU A 96 19.32 10.84 -4.47
N ARG A 97 18.37 10.44 -3.63
CA ARG A 97 17.57 11.37 -2.85
C ARG A 97 17.99 11.25 -1.39
N ASN A 98 18.29 12.40 -0.79
CA ASN A 98 18.55 12.59 0.65
C ASN A 98 17.26 12.62 1.48
N ILE A 99 16.14 12.17 0.92
CA ILE A 99 14.79 12.25 1.52
C ILE A 99 14.23 10.84 1.65
N ILE A 100 13.55 10.57 2.76
CA ILE A 100 12.78 9.33 2.97
C ILE A 100 11.59 9.33 2.00
N PRO A 101 11.52 8.40 1.02
CA PRO A 101 10.41 8.30 0.09
C PRO A 101 9.08 8.06 0.81
N ASN A 102 7.97 8.49 0.21
CA ASN A 102 6.64 8.27 0.79
C ASN A 102 6.31 6.77 0.89
N ASP A 103 6.73 5.95 -0.07
CA ASP A 103 6.58 4.48 -0.01
C ASP A 103 7.19 3.89 1.26
N THR A 104 8.35 4.43 1.69
CA THR A 104 9.00 3.99 2.93
C THR A 104 8.19 4.36 4.17
N LYS A 105 7.51 5.52 4.15
CA LYS A 105 6.61 5.94 5.23
C LYS A 105 5.34 5.08 5.26
N LEU A 106 4.80 4.76 4.09
CA LEU A 106 3.62 3.91 3.95
C LEU A 106 3.90 2.47 4.39
N PHE A 107 5.06 1.91 4.02
CA PHE A 107 5.52 0.62 4.54
C PHE A 107 5.71 0.66 6.05
N ALA A 108 6.24 1.76 6.60
CA ALA A 108 6.38 1.89 8.05
C ALA A 108 5.02 1.91 8.77
N GLN A 109 3.99 2.51 8.17
CA GLN A 109 2.62 2.42 8.69
C GLN A 109 2.10 0.98 8.64
N ALA A 110 2.21 0.32 7.49
CA ALA A 110 1.79 -1.08 7.34
C ALA A 110 2.52 -2.03 8.31
N ASP A 111 3.81 -1.78 8.59
CA ASP A 111 4.59 -2.61 9.50
C ASP A 111 4.35 -2.32 11.00
N SER A 112 3.93 -1.10 11.32
CA SER A 112 3.74 -0.67 12.72
C SER A 112 2.35 -1.01 13.24
N GLU A 113 1.33 -0.99 12.38
CA GLU A 113 -0.05 -1.28 12.76
C GLU A 113 -0.31 -2.78 12.76
N PHE A 114 -0.59 -3.33 13.94
CA PHE A 114 -0.74 -4.78 14.13
C PHE A 114 -1.91 -5.40 13.35
N GLN A 115 -2.88 -4.59 12.93
CA GLN A 115 -4.05 -5.04 12.19
C GLN A 115 -3.83 -5.07 10.67
N ILE A 116 -2.79 -4.42 10.16
CA ILE A 116 -2.52 -4.35 8.71
C ILE A 116 -1.80 -5.62 8.28
N GLU A 117 -2.52 -6.47 7.56
CA GLU A 117 -2.01 -7.71 6.97
C GLU A 117 -1.52 -7.46 5.55
N PHE A 118 -2.20 -6.57 4.80
CA PHE A 118 -1.93 -6.33 3.39
C PHE A 118 -1.54 -4.88 3.11
N TYR A 119 -0.60 -4.70 2.18
CA TYR A 119 -0.32 -3.42 1.53
C TYR A 119 -0.60 -3.58 0.03
N LEU A 120 -1.57 -2.86 -0.52
CA LEU A 120 -1.98 -2.99 -1.92
C LEU A 120 -1.50 -1.79 -2.74
N SER A 121 -0.76 -2.07 -3.82
CA SER A 121 -0.20 -1.06 -4.71
C SER A 121 -0.04 -1.60 -6.13
N SER A 122 -0.02 -0.69 -7.11
CA SER A 122 0.34 -0.98 -8.50
C SER A 122 1.78 -0.58 -8.86
N ASP A 123 2.53 0.03 -7.92
CA ASP A 123 3.86 0.54 -8.18
C ASP A 123 4.94 -0.56 -8.07
N ILE A 124 5.59 -0.84 -9.20
CA ILE A 124 6.67 -1.82 -9.31
C ILE A 124 7.93 -1.37 -8.55
N GLU A 125 8.19 -0.07 -8.44
CA GLU A 125 9.35 0.43 -7.69
C GLU A 125 9.17 0.18 -6.19
N SER A 126 7.95 0.42 -5.68
CA SER A 126 7.55 0.03 -4.32
C SER A 126 7.74 -1.47 -4.05
N LEU A 127 7.37 -2.34 -5.00
CA LEU A 127 7.60 -3.79 -4.87
C LEU A 127 9.10 -4.15 -4.75
N LYS A 128 9.98 -3.48 -5.49
CA LYS A 128 11.44 -3.68 -5.38
C LYS A 128 11.95 -3.28 -3.99
N ILE A 129 11.46 -2.17 -3.45
CA ILE A 129 11.82 -1.69 -2.11
C ILE A 129 11.32 -2.68 -1.05
N TYR A 130 10.08 -3.16 -1.16
CA TYR A 130 9.53 -4.17 -0.25
C TYR A 130 10.37 -5.46 -0.26
N ASN A 131 10.73 -5.96 -1.44
CA ASN A 131 11.58 -7.15 -1.58
C ASN A 131 12.96 -6.96 -0.95
N LEU A 132 13.55 -5.77 -1.05
CA LEU A 132 14.78 -5.43 -0.34
C LEU A 132 14.54 -5.47 1.18
N LEU A 133 13.52 -4.80 1.69
CA LEU A 133 13.22 -4.77 3.12
C LEU A 133 12.97 -6.16 3.71
N LYS A 134 12.34 -7.07 2.95
CA LYS A 134 12.12 -8.47 3.33
C LYS A 134 13.40 -9.23 3.64
N GLN A 135 14.51 -8.91 2.97
CA GLN A 135 15.81 -9.55 3.20
C GLN A 135 16.47 -9.13 4.53
N TYR A 136 16.10 -7.97 5.08
CA TYR A 136 16.84 -7.34 6.18
C TYR A 136 16.00 -7.01 7.42
N SER A 137 14.68 -6.90 7.29
CA SER A 137 13.81 -6.37 8.36
C SER A 137 12.52 -7.15 8.61
N GLN A 138 12.23 -8.16 7.78
CA GLN A 138 11.02 -9.00 7.84
C GLN A 138 9.74 -8.18 8.09
N PRO A 139 9.28 -7.39 7.11
CA PRO A 139 8.04 -6.62 7.26
C PRO A 139 6.86 -7.52 7.67
N LYS A 140 6.01 -7.01 8.57
CA LYS A 140 4.88 -7.73 9.17
C LYS A 140 3.60 -7.73 8.33
N PHE A 141 3.68 -7.21 7.11
CA PHE A 141 2.60 -7.15 6.15
C PHE A 141 3.01 -7.82 4.84
N GLN A 142 2.03 -8.30 4.08
CA GLN A 142 2.19 -8.81 2.74
C GLN A 142 1.91 -7.72 1.70
N PHE A 143 2.86 -7.51 0.79
CA PHE A 143 2.63 -6.69 -0.40
C PHE A 143 1.75 -7.45 -1.41
N ILE A 144 0.67 -6.81 -1.85
CA ILE A 144 -0.17 -7.28 -2.96
C ILE A 144 0.06 -6.36 -4.16
N ASP A 145 0.38 -6.98 -5.29
CA ASP A 145 0.51 -6.31 -6.58
C ASP A 145 -0.88 -6.21 -7.25
N LEU A 146 -1.35 -4.99 -7.48
CA LEU A 146 -2.64 -4.72 -8.13
C LEU A 146 -2.70 -5.24 -9.59
N ASN A 147 -1.56 -5.52 -10.22
CA ASN A 147 -1.54 -6.17 -11.54
C ASN A 147 -2.06 -7.61 -11.49
N ILE A 148 -2.06 -8.24 -10.31
CA ILE A 148 -2.60 -9.58 -10.07
C ILE A 148 -4.04 -9.43 -9.56
N SER A 149 -4.97 -10.18 -10.16
CA SER A 149 -6.38 -10.15 -9.75
C SER A 149 -6.58 -10.66 -8.32
N TYR A 150 -7.63 -10.20 -7.63
CA TYR A 150 -7.94 -10.66 -6.28
C TYR A 150 -8.19 -12.18 -6.21
N SER A 151 -8.81 -12.75 -7.24
CA SER A 151 -9.10 -14.18 -7.31
C SER A 151 -7.81 -15.00 -7.39
N GLU A 152 -6.84 -14.57 -8.18
CA GLU A 152 -5.51 -15.19 -8.23
C GLU A 152 -4.76 -15.03 -6.90
N THR A 153 -4.73 -13.82 -6.34
CA THR A 153 -4.03 -13.53 -5.07
C THR A 153 -4.56 -14.35 -3.90
N PHE A 154 -5.89 -14.54 -3.81
CA PHE A 154 -6.54 -15.26 -2.72
C PHE A 154 -6.92 -16.71 -3.06
N GLY A 155 -6.55 -17.20 -4.25
CA GLY A 155 -6.81 -18.58 -4.68
C GLY A 155 -8.30 -18.92 -4.82
N ILE A 156 -9.11 -17.98 -5.31
CA ILE A 156 -10.57 -18.11 -5.45
C ILE A 156 -10.91 -18.48 -6.89
N LEU A 157 -11.76 -19.48 -7.06
CA LEU A 157 -12.29 -19.84 -8.37
C LEU A 157 -13.38 -18.82 -8.75
N ASP A 158 -13.05 -17.91 -9.66
CA ASP A 158 -14.00 -16.94 -10.21
C ASP A 158 -14.77 -17.59 -11.38
N LEU A 159 -15.90 -18.22 -11.07
CA LEU A 159 -16.82 -18.74 -12.07
C LEU A 159 -17.61 -17.56 -12.64
N LYS A 160 -17.12 -17.02 -13.75
CA LYS A 160 -17.80 -15.99 -14.55
C LYS A 160 -19.03 -16.53 -15.27
#